data_AF-A0A923MFZ8-F1
#
_entry.id   AF-A0A923MFZ8-F1
#
_cell.length_a   1.000
_cell.length_b   1.000
_cell.length_c   1.000
_cell.angle_alpha   90.00
_cell.angle_beta   90.00
_cell.angle_gamma   90.00
#
_symmetry.space_group_name_H-M   'P 1'
#
loop_
_entity.id
_entity.type
_entity.pdbx_description
1 polymer ?
#
loop_
_entity_poly.entity_id
_entity_poly.type
_entity_poly.pdbx_seq_one_letter_code
_entity_poly.pdbx_strand_id
1 'polypeptide(L)'
;MTENYKLVYHGNKVNLPAVRDAGSFYLTDDTRELYFGDKKYGEGVRLYTSAEGKPTTPAEGVIYVNTDTGVGEVYNSSAWVVVIKGYATAIGKNADDSTVPTSKAVKDYTDAKVAEVAGIVDGLGALAKKDEVSETELEATLKAKINGKAEQTDLDTANGKLTTLIGADAGKSARTIANEELAAQLIPESAKESLNTLAEIAAWIQSHPDDASAMNQAITALKNLVGTLPEGAVSDTVVAYIKEYTDGAIAALNIGDYAKAADLTAAIGRIAALEKDTHTHANKALLDTYDQTNENLKDAVAKKHSHANKTELDKIVEGDKAKWDAAAAKAHEHANKTELDKIAEGDKANLDAVVAALTVGTF
;
A
#
# COMPACT_ATOMS: atom_id res chain seq x y z
N MET A 1 137.52 52.09 -57.64
CA MET A 1 137.89 51.28 -58.81
C MET A 1 136.64 50.58 -59.28
N THR A 2 136.23 50.81 -60.53
CA THR A 2 135.14 50.05 -61.15
C THR A 2 135.72 48.67 -61.49
N GLU A 3 135.50 47.67 -60.65
CA GLU A 3 135.84 46.29 -61.02
C GLU A 3 134.89 45.87 -62.15
N ASN A 4 135.44 45.72 -63.36
CA ASN A 4 134.69 45.23 -64.51
C ASN A 4 134.49 43.72 -64.36
N TYR A 5 133.36 43.31 -63.76
CA TYR A 5 132.95 41.90 -63.74
C TYR A 5 132.72 41.41 -65.18
N LYS A 6 133.43 40.36 -65.59
CA LYS A 6 133.31 39.75 -66.93
C LYS A 6 132.71 38.35 -66.82
N LEU A 7 131.77 38.01 -67.72
CA LEU A 7 131.35 36.62 -67.93
C LEU A 7 132.52 35.85 -68.58
N VAL A 8 133.08 34.89 -67.85
CA VAL A 8 134.26 34.12 -68.28
C VAL A 8 133.87 32.74 -68.81
N TYR A 9 132.74 32.18 -68.37
CA TYR A 9 132.32 30.83 -68.79
C TYR A 9 130.80 30.65 -68.82
N HIS A 10 130.33 29.95 -69.84
CA HIS A 10 128.96 29.50 -70.05
C HIS A 10 129.03 28.13 -70.77
N GLY A 11 128.50 27.07 -70.17
CA GLY A 11 128.54 25.71 -70.76
C GLY A 11 128.25 24.60 -69.74
N ASN A 12 128.49 23.33 -70.09
CA ASN A 12 128.23 22.21 -69.16
C ASN A 12 129.23 22.19 -67.97
N LYS A 13 128.75 21.88 -66.75
CA LYS A 13 129.56 21.89 -65.52
C LYS A 13 130.85 21.09 -65.59
N VAL A 14 130.84 19.97 -66.33
CA VAL A 14 132.03 19.12 -66.52
C VAL A 14 133.22 19.89 -67.14
N ASN A 15 132.93 20.95 -67.89
CA ASN A 15 133.91 21.79 -68.58
C ASN A 15 134.15 23.13 -67.87
N LEU A 16 133.56 23.35 -66.69
CA LEU A 16 133.77 24.57 -65.90
C LEU A 16 135.24 24.63 -65.45
N PRO A 17 135.96 25.75 -65.66
CA PRO A 17 137.36 25.89 -65.27
C PRO A 17 137.58 25.58 -63.78
N ALA A 18 138.61 24.78 -63.51
CA ALA A 18 138.96 24.36 -62.15
C ALA A 18 139.53 25.51 -61.29
N VAL A 19 140.18 26.48 -61.93
CA VAL A 19 140.62 27.75 -61.31
C VAL A 19 139.79 28.87 -61.91
N ARG A 20 139.11 29.64 -61.05
CA ARG A 20 138.23 30.73 -61.49
C ARG A 20 138.69 32.05 -60.90
N ASP A 21 138.69 33.08 -61.74
CA ASP A 21 139.11 34.43 -61.35
C ASP A 21 138.10 35.02 -60.36
N ALA A 22 138.58 35.53 -59.23
CA ALA A 22 137.74 36.02 -58.14
C ALA A 22 136.73 37.11 -58.54
N GLY A 23 137.02 37.88 -59.59
CA GLY A 23 136.16 38.95 -60.14
C GLY A 23 135.31 38.54 -61.35
N SER A 24 135.18 37.25 -61.63
CA SER A 24 134.57 36.76 -62.87
C SER A 24 133.32 35.92 -62.62
N PHE A 25 132.44 35.91 -63.62
CA PHE A 25 131.15 35.24 -63.56
C PHE A 25 131.15 33.97 -64.42
N TYR A 26 130.57 32.88 -63.91
CA TYR A 26 130.51 31.59 -64.60
C TYR A 26 129.11 31.01 -64.46
N LEU A 27 128.54 30.48 -65.55
CA LEU A 27 127.26 29.77 -65.55
C LEU A 27 127.46 28.38 -66.10
N THR A 28 126.75 27.43 -65.51
CA THR A 28 126.65 26.08 -66.05
C THR A 28 125.25 25.84 -66.59
N ASP A 29 125.11 25.43 -67.85
CA ASP A 29 123.79 25.29 -68.48
C ASP A 29 123.03 24.05 -68.01
N ASP A 30 123.75 22.94 -67.86
CA ASP A 30 123.22 21.63 -67.49
C ASP A 30 122.71 21.57 -66.05
N THR A 31 123.45 22.18 -65.12
CA THR A 31 123.12 22.20 -63.70
C THR A 31 122.49 23.51 -63.24
N ARG A 32 122.40 24.51 -64.13
CA ARG A 32 121.86 25.87 -63.88
C ARG A 32 122.51 26.57 -62.68
N GLU A 33 123.73 26.18 -62.36
CA GLU A 33 124.50 26.74 -61.27
C GLU A 33 125.16 28.05 -61.73
N LEU A 34 125.13 29.02 -60.83
CA LEU A 34 125.77 30.31 -60.99
C LEU A 34 127.06 30.32 -60.18
N TYR A 35 128.12 30.97 -60.63
CA TYR A 35 129.34 31.15 -59.84
C TYR A 35 129.92 32.56 -60.01
N PHE A 36 130.49 33.12 -58.95
CA PHE A 36 131.41 34.26 -59.00
C PHE A 36 132.76 33.86 -58.42
N GLY A 37 133.79 33.88 -59.27
CA GLY A 37 135.04 33.19 -59.02
C GLY A 37 134.81 31.74 -58.62
N ASP A 38 135.43 31.30 -57.53
CA ASP A 38 135.28 29.93 -57.05
C ASP A 38 133.94 29.67 -56.33
N LYS A 39 133.20 30.73 -55.96
CA LYS A 39 131.99 30.63 -55.13
C LYS A 39 130.76 30.30 -55.98
N LYS A 40 130.02 29.26 -55.61
CA LYS A 40 128.73 28.86 -56.21
C LYS A 40 127.57 29.67 -55.61
N TYR A 41 126.68 30.14 -56.47
CA TYR A 41 125.52 31.00 -56.19
C TYR A 41 124.18 30.40 -56.64
N GLY A 42 124.16 29.25 -57.32
CA GLY A 42 122.92 28.65 -57.81
C GLY A 42 122.82 27.17 -57.49
N GLU A 43 121.94 26.81 -56.57
CA GLU A 43 121.25 25.52 -56.49
C GLU A 43 119.97 25.77 -55.69
N GLY A 44 118.87 26.06 -56.38
CA GLY A 44 117.64 26.47 -55.71
C GLY A 44 116.97 25.34 -54.92
N VAL A 45 117.06 24.10 -55.41
CA VAL A 45 116.36 22.93 -54.85
C VAL A 45 117.17 21.65 -55.03
N ARG A 46 117.25 20.81 -54.00
CA ARG A 46 117.79 19.44 -54.01
C ARG A 46 116.72 18.48 -53.49
N LEU A 47 116.70 17.25 -54.00
CA LEU A 47 115.74 16.21 -53.58
C LEU A 47 116.46 15.15 -52.75
N TYR A 48 115.76 14.57 -51.79
CA TYR A 48 116.21 13.39 -51.05
C TYR A 48 115.02 12.48 -50.70
N THR A 49 115.31 11.19 -50.54
CA THR A 49 114.37 10.18 -50.06
C THR A 49 114.70 9.83 -48.60
N SER A 50 113.68 9.57 -47.79
CA SER A 50 113.76 9.18 -46.38
C SER A 50 114.54 10.12 -45.45
N ALA A 51 114.54 9.83 -44.15
CA ALA A 51 115.33 10.60 -43.19
C ALA A 51 116.83 10.33 -43.32
N GLU A 52 117.20 9.11 -43.71
CA GLU A 52 118.57 8.66 -43.90
C GLU A 52 119.23 9.29 -45.13
N GLY A 53 118.45 9.66 -46.16
CA GLY A 53 118.94 10.40 -47.33
C GLY A 53 119.16 11.89 -47.08
N LYS A 54 118.84 12.41 -45.89
CA LYS A 54 119.03 13.82 -45.55
C LYS A 54 120.52 14.16 -45.47
N PRO A 55 121.02 15.19 -46.19
CA PRO A 55 122.44 15.52 -46.23
C PRO A 55 123.03 15.87 -44.86
N THR A 56 124.17 15.27 -44.53
CA THR A 56 124.92 15.54 -43.28
C THR A 56 125.76 16.81 -43.34
N THR A 57 126.07 17.30 -44.55
CA THR A 57 126.80 18.55 -44.82
C THR A 57 126.00 19.45 -45.77
N PRO A 58 124.87 20.03 -45.33
CA PRO A 58 124.01 20.83 -46.18
C PRO A 58 124.64 22.18 -46.56
N ALA A 59 124.46 22.60 -47.82
CA ALA A 59 124.76 23.95 -48.26
C ALA A 59 123.72 24.95 -47.73
N GLU A 60 124.17 26.10 -47.25
CA GLU A 60 123.33 27.20 -46.78
C GLU A 60 122.50 27.79 -47.94
N GLY A 61 121.23 28.11 -47.68
CA GLY A 61 120.34 28.76 -48.65
C GLY A 61 119.74 27.86 -49.73
N VAL A 62 120.05 26.56 -49.74
CA VAL A 62 119.47 25.57 -50.66
C VAL A 62 118.21 24.95 -50.05
N ILE A 63 117.13 24.82 -50.83
CA ILE A 63 115.92 24.08 -50.42
C ILE A 63 116.15 22.59 -50.64
N TYR A 64 115.89 21.77 -49.63
CA TYR A 64 115.92 20.31 -49.72
C TYR A 64 114.51 19.76 -49.57
N VAL A 65 114.01 19.03 -50.55
CA VAL A 65 112.67 18.44 -50.52
C VAL A 65 112.76 16.94 -50.30
N ASN A 66 112.12 16.47 -49.23
CA ASN A 66 111.91 15.06 -48.95
C ASN A 66 110.78 14.54 -49.84
N THR A 67 111.05 13.56 -50.70
CA THR A 67 110.04 13.04 -51.63
C THR A 67 109.00 12.13 -50.97
N ASP A 68 109.31 11.56 -49.79
CA ASP A 68 108.41 10.65 -49.07
C ASP A 68 107.37 11.40 -48.22
N THR A 69 107.71 12.61 -47.78
CA THR A 69 106.84 13.42 -46.91
C THR A 69 106.41 14.73 -47.55
N GLY A 70 107.07 15.15 -48.64
CA GLY A 70 106.86 16.44 -49.30
C GLY A 70 107.42 17.64 -48.53
N VAL A 71 108.06 17.43 -47.37
CA VAL A 71 108.64 18.51 -46.55
C VAL A 71 109.79 19.15 -47.32
N GLY A 72 109.77 20.48 -47.43
CA GLY A 72 110.88 21.28 -47.95
C GLY A 72 111.55 22.07 -46.83
N GLU A 73 112.87 21.96 -46.71
CA GLU A 73 113.66 22.58 -45.64
C GLU A 73 114.86 23.34 -46.20
N VAL A 74 115.22 24.45 -45.59
CA VAL A 74 116.44 25.22 -45.89
C VAL A 74 117.39 25.15 -44.69
N TYR A 75 118.68 24.94 -44.93
CA TYR A 75 119.69 25.07 -43.88
C TYR A 75 120.17 26.52 -43.78
N ASN A 76 120.10 27.12 -42.59
CA ASN A 76 120.39 28.54 -42.34
C ASN A 76 121.75 28.79 -41.66
N SER A 77 122.74 27.94 -41.92
CA SER A 77 124.05 27.84 -41.23
C SER A 77 124.02 27.24 -39.82
N SER A 78 122.89 27.27 -39.13
CA SER A 78 122.77 26.80 -37.72
C SER A 78 121.76 25.65 -37.54
N ALA A 79 120.68 25.64 -38.31
CA ALA A 79 119.59 24.67 -38.20
C ALA A 79 118.86 24.48 -39.53
N TRP A 80 118.09 23.39 -39.60
CA TRP A 80 117.11 23.16 -40.65
C TRP A 80 115.83 23.95 -40.35
N VAL A 81 115.32 24.67 -41.35
CA VAL A 81 114.08 25.45 -41.27
C VAL A 81 113.10 24.92 -42.29
N VAL A 82 111.92 24.48 -41.84
CA VAL A 82 110.84 24.05 -42.73
C VAL A 82 110.26 25.26 -43.46
N VAL A 83 110.30 25.23 -44.79
CA VAL A 83 109.73 26.26 -45.68
C VAL A 83 108.56 25.75 -46.50
N ILE A 84 108.44 24.42 -46.64
CA ILE A 84 107.29 23.73 -47.23
C ILE A 84 106.86 22.64 -46.25
N LYS A 85 105.63 22.74 -45.74
CA LYS A 85 105.05 21.74 -44.84
C LYS A 85 104.85 20.42 -45.61
N GLY A 86 105.13 19.30 -44.96
CA GLY A 86 104.85 17.97 -45.51
C GLY A 86 103.37 17.66 -45.55
N TYR A 87 103.00 16.54 -46.18
CA TYR A 87 101.61 16.10 -46.23
C TYR A 87 101.28 15.06 -45.16
N ALA A 88 100.04 15.10 -44.66
CA ALA A 88 99.49 14.09 -43.75
C ALA A 88 98.43 13.23 -44.46
N THR A 89 98.58 11.91 -44.38
CA THR A 89 97.64 10.94 -44.98
C THR A 89 96.48 10.58 -44.05
N ALA A 90 96.47 11.08 -42.81
CA ALA A 90 95.40 10.96 -41.84
C ALA A 90 95.33 12.20 -40.93
N ILE A 91 94.15 12.49 -40.37
CA ILE A 91 93.95 13.54 -39.36
C ILE A 91 93.65 12.88 -38.01
N GLY A 92 94.58 12.99 -37.07
CA GLY A 92 94.43 12.45 -35.71
C GLY A 92 93.84 13.46 -34.72
N LYS A 93 93.51 12.98 -33.51
CA LYS A 93 92.97 13.81 -32.41
C LYS A 93 93.87 15.00 -32.03
N ASN A 94 95.19 14.83 -32.18
CA ASN A 94 96.19 15.82 -31.82
C ASN A 94 96.86 16.40 -33.09
N ALA A 95 96.14 16.47 -34.21
CA ALA A 95 96.64 17.13 -35.40
C ALA A 95 97.02 18.58 -35.05
N ASP A 96 98.20 19.00 -35.49
CA ASP A 96 98.73 20.35 -35.33
C ASP A 96 98.93 21.00 -36.71
N ASP A 97 99.61 22.15 -36.74
CA ASP A 97 99.87 22.86 -37.98
C ASP A 97 101.17 22.43 -38.67
N SER A 98 101.86 21.38 -38.23
CA SER A 98 103.16 20.98 -38.80
C SER A 98 103.06 20.38 -40.21
N THR A 99 101.88 19.93 -40.63
CA THR A 99 101.62 19.26 -41.91
C THR A 99 100.37 19.79 -42.60
N VAL A 100 100.23 19.50 -43.90
CA VAL A 100 99.03 19.77 -44.69
C VAL A 100 98.31 18.45 -44.99
N PRO A 101 97.07 18.24 -44.55
CA PRO A 101 96.38 16.98 -44.81
C PRO A 101 96.06 16.80 -46.29
N THR A 102 96.17 15.57 -46.77
CA THR A 102 95.70 15.19 -48.11
C THR A 102 94.17 15.26 -48.20
N SER A 103 93.62 15.45 -49.40
CA SER A 103 92.16 15.48 -49.59
C SER A 103 91.47 14.19 -49.12
N LYS A 104 92.15 13.04 -49.22
CA LYS A 104 91.66 11.78 -48.68
C LYS A 104 91.62 11.79 -47.15
N ALA A 105 92.67 12.29 -46.49
CA ALA A 105 92.71 12.42 -45.03
C ALA A 105 91.55 13.29 -44.50
N VAL A 106 91.26 14.40 -45.19
CA VAL A 106 90.14 15.28 -44.87
C VAL A 106 88.80 14.57 -45.03
N LYS A 107 88.60 13.88 -46.16
CA LYS A 107 87.36 13.12 -46.42
C LYS A 107 87.13 12.04 -45.35
N ASP A 108 88.14 11.21 -45.11
CA ASP A 108 88.03 10.08 -44.18
C ASP A 108 87.73 10.56 -42.75
N TYR A 109 88.38 11.65 -42.30
CA TYR A 109 88.10 12.26 -41.00
C TYR A 109 86.67 12.82 -40.92
N THR A 110 86.23 13.50 -41.98
CA THR A 110 84.88 14.08 -42.06
C THR A 110 83.81 12.99 -42.03
N ASP A 111 83.97 11.94 -42.83
CA ASP A 111 83.05 10.80 -42.88
C ASP A 111 82.96 10.09 -41.52
N ALA A 112 84.11 9.89 -40.85
CA ALA A 112 84.13 9.31 -39.51
C ALA A 112 83.35 10.17 -38.50
N LYS A 113 83.50 11.50 -38.55
CA LYS A 113 82.76 12.42 -37.68
C LYS A 113 81.27 12.49 -37.99
N VAL A 114 80.90 12.43 -39.27
CA VAL A 114 79.49 12.37 -39.70
C VAL A 114 78.84 11.07 -39.20
N ALA A 115 79.54 9.94 -39.29
CA ALA A 115 79.04 8.66 -38.79
C ALA A 115 78.86 8.66 -37.26
N GLU A 116 79.78 9.29 -36.52
CA GLU A 116 79.65 9.47 -35.06
C GLU A 116 78.39 10.29 -34.70
N VAL A 117 78.17 11.41 -35.39
CA VAL A 117 76.97 12.25 -35.20
C VAL A 117 75.69 11.49 -35.55
N ALA A 118 75.69 10.73 -36.66
CA ALA A 118 74.53 9.93 -37.05
C ALA A 118 74.16 8.90 -35.98
N GLY A 119 75.15 8.22 -35.37
CA GLY A 119 74.92 7.28 -34.27
C GLY A 119 74.34 7.94 -33.01
N ILE A 120 74.76 9.18 -32.69
CA ILE A 120 74.17 9.95 -31.59
C ILE A 120 72.69 10.26 -31.87
N VAL A 121 72.37 10.71 -33.10
CA VAL A 121 70.99 11.01 -33.50
C VAL A 121 70.10 9.77 -33.46
N ASP A 122 70.63 8.60 -33.84
CA ASP A 122 69.92 7.32 -33.72
C ASP A 122 69.52 7.01 -32.27
N GLY A 123 70.40 7.27 -31.31
CA GLY A 123 70.15 7.09 -29.88
C GLY A 123 69.09 8.04 -29.30
N LEU A 124 68.87 9.19 -29.93
CA LEU A 124 67.84 10.17 -29.52
C LEU A 124 66.43 9.80 -30.00
N GLY A 125 66.31 8.77 -30.85
CA GLY A 125 65.02 8.24 -31.32
C GLY A 125 64.51 8.88 -32.61
N ALA A 126 63.40 8.33 -33.14
CA ALA A 126 62.89 8.65 -34.47
C ALA A 126 62.52 10.14 -34.68
N LEU A 127 62.08 10.82 -33.63
CA LEU A 127 61.71 12.25 -33.70
C LEU A 127 62.93 13.16 -33.90
N ALA A 128 64.11 12.77 -33.40
CA ALA A 128 65.33 13.58 -33.51
C ALA A 128 65.89 13.66 -34.95
N LYS A 129 65.38 12.83 -35.86
CA LYS A 129 65.76 12.80 -37.28
C LYS A 129 64.87 13.67 -38.16
N LYS A 130 63.82 14.27 -37.61
CA LYS A 130 62.86 15.04 -38.38
C LYS A 130 63.24 16.51 -38.39
N ASP A 131 63.16 17.14 -39.56
CA ASP A 131 63.32 18.58 -39.71
C ASP A 131 62.18 19.35 -39.02
N GLU A 132 60.98 18.75 -39.01
CA GLU A 132 59.79 19.25 -38.33
C GLU A 132 59.02 18.07 -37.71
N VAL A 133 58.58 18.26 -36.47
CA VAL A 133 57.80 17.27 -35.72
C VAL A 133 56.35 17.74 -35.69
N SER A 134 55.45 16.92 -36.21
CA SER A 134 54.01 17.21 -36.18
C SER A 134 53.39 16.91 -34.80
N GLU A 135 52.27 17.56 -34.49
CA GLU A 135 51.54 17.31 -33.24
C GLU A 135 51.10 15.84 -33.10
N THR A 136 50.76 15.16 -34.20
CA THR A 136 50.42 13.72 -34.22
C THR A 136 51.58 12.82 -33.81
N GLU A 137 52.82 13.22 -34.12
CA GLU A 137 54.03 12.45 -33.74
C GLU A 137 54.40 12.66 -32.28
N LEU A 138 54.13 13.84 -31.74
CA LEU A 138 54.18 14.09 -30.30
C LEU A 138 53.06 13.36 -29.56
N GLU A 139 51.90 13.19 -30.21
CA GLU A 139 50.67 12.64 -29.66
C GLU A 139 50.90 11.30 -28.98
N ALA A 140 51.55 10.30 -29.58
CA ALA A 140 51.66 8.97 -28.95
C ALA A 140 52.39 8.98 -27.59
N THR A 141 53.50 9.71 -27.48
CA THR A 141 54.33 9.77 -26.26
C THR A 141 53.72 10.70 -25.21
N LEU A 142 53.16 11.82 -25.66
CA LEU A 142 52.51 12.78 -24.77
C LEU A 142 51.14 12.26 -24.28
N LYS A 143 50.37 11.59 -25.13
CA LYS A 143 49.09 10.92 -24.81
C LYS A 143 49.26 9.85 -23.75
N ALA A 144 50.34 9.06 -23.78
CA ALA A 144 50.64 8.13 -22.69
C ALA A 144 50.90 8.85 -21.35
N LYS A 145 51.64 9.98 -21.36
CA LYS A 145 51.94 10.76 -20.15
C LYS A 145 50.78 11.64 -19.66
N ILE A 146 49.90 12.07 -20.55
CA ILE A 146 48.72 12.90 -20.26
C ILE A 146 47.56 12.00 -19.79
N ASN A 147 47.31 10.89 -20.48
CA ASN A 147 46.30 9.90 -20.07
C ASN A 147 46.69 9.15 -18.79
N GLY A 148 47.96 9.16 -18.39
CA GLY A 148 48.42 8.60 -17.12
C GLY A 148 48.44 9.58 -15.94
N LYS A 149 48.09 10.87 -16.13
CA LYS A 149 48.18 11.91 -15.08
C LYS A 149 46.88 12.08 -14.26
N ALA A 150 45.76 11.58 -14.77
CA ALA A 150 44.64 11.12 -13.97
C ALA A 150 44.54 9.63 -14.27
N GLU A 151 44.50 8.74 -13.27
CA GLU A 151 44.23 7.35 -13.58
C GLU A 151 42.89 7.30 -14.33
N GLN A 152 42.85 6.69 -15.53
CA GLN A 152 41.61 6.58 -16.31
C GLN A 152 40.47 6.02 -15.43
N THR A 153 40.83 5.14 -14.49
CA THR A 153 39.95 4.60 -13.45
C THR A 153 39.35 5.67 -12.53
N ASP A 154 40.10 6.70 -12.14
CA ASP A 154 39.59 7.81 -11.33
C ASP A 154 38.60 8.67 -12.13
N LEU A 155 38.89 8.92 -13.41
CA LEU A 155 37.98 9.63 -14.30
C LEU A 155 36.70 8.84 -14.55
N ASP A 156 36.82 7.54 -14.82
CA ASP A 156 35.67 6.64 -15.01
C ASP A 156 34.83 6.57 -13.73
N THR A 157 35.48 6.51 -12.56
CA THR A 157 34.81 6.54 -11.26
C THR A 157 34.09 7.86 -11.01
N ALA A 158 34.74 9.00 -11.28
CA ALA A 158 34.14 10.32 -11.13
C ALA A 158 32.96 10.51 -12.08
N ASN A 159 33.09 10.07 -13.33
CA ASN A 159 32.04 10.14 -14.34
C ASN A 159 30.87 9.20 -14.00
N GLY A 160 31.16 8.02 -13.45
CA GLY A 160 30.15 7.11 -12.92
C GLY A 160 29.34 7.75 -11.78
N LYS A 161 30.01 8.35 -10.78
CA LYS A 161 29.35 9.10 -9.69
C LYS A 161 28.52 10.27 -10.21
N LEU A 162 29.06 11.01 -11.19
CA LEU A 162 28.35 12.12 -11.83
C LEU A 162 27.10 11.63 -12.58
N THR A 163 27.20 10.50 -13.28
CA THR A 163 26.06 9.87 -13.97
C THR A 163 24.99 9.44 -12.97
N THR A 164 25.37 8.86 -11.83
CA THR A 164 24.42 8.51 -10.75
C THR A 164 23.74 9.75 -10.16
N LEU A 165 24.47 10.85 -9.97
CA LEU A 165 23.92 12.09 -9.42
C LEU A 165 23.00 12.82 -10.41
N ILE A 166 23.33 12.81 -11.70
CA ILE A 166 22.55 13.50 -12.75
C ILE A 166 21.35 12.66 -13.19
N GLY A 167 21.46 11.34 -13.30
CA GLY A 167 20.36 10.50 -13.78
C GLY A 167 19.82 10.97 -15.14
N ALA A 168 18.53 11.30 -15.19
CA ALA A 168 17.86 11.84 -16.38
C ALA A 168 17.94 13.38 -16.52
N ASP A 169 18.49 14.07 -15.52
CA ASP A 169 18.49 15.54 -15.40
C ASP A 169 19.65 16.23 -16.12
N ALA A 170 20.00 15.72 -17.32
CA ALA A 170 21.09 16.27 -18.11
C ALA A 170 20.92 17.79 -18.33
N GLY A 171 21.97 18.55 -18.04
CA GLY A 171 21.98 20.02 -18.19
C GLY A 171 21.50 20.81 -16.97
N LYS A 172 21.06 20.16 -15.88
CA LYS A 172 20.71 20.83 -14.62
C LYS A 172 21.91 20.91 -13.67
N SER A 173 21.89 21.89 -12.77
CA SER A 173 22.85 21.96 -11.67
C SER A 173 22.48 20.98 -10.56
N ALA A 174 23.47 20.47 -9.81
CA ALA A 174 23.20 19.59 -8.67
C ALA A 174 22.24 20.22 -7.63
N ARG A 175 22.27 21.55 -7.48
CA ARG A 175 21.33 22.29 -6.62
C ARG A 175 19.90 22.24 -7.17
N THR A 176 19.74 22.34 -8.49
CA THR A 176 18.42 22.26 -9.15
C THR A 176 17.84 20.87 -8.99
N ILE A 177 18.63 19.83 -9.25
CA ILE A 177 18.21 18.43 -9.11
C ILE A 177 17.75 18.16 -7.67
N ALA A 178 18.57 18.52 -6.68
CA ALA A 178 18.22 18.32 -5.27
C ALA A 178 16.93 19.05 -4.86
N ASN A 179 16.69 20.26 -5.39
CA ASN A 179 15.48 21.01 -5.09
C ASN A 179 14.23 20.39 -5.74
N GLU A 180 14.35 19.90 -6.97
CA GLU A 180 13.25 19.25 -7.71
C GLU A 180 12.90 17.89 -7.10
N GLU A 181 13.89 17.06 -6.78
CA GLU A 181 13.71 15.80 -6.06
C GLU A 181 13.08 16.02 -4.68
N LEU A 182 13.53 17.05 -3.94
CA LEU A 182 12.93 17.42 -2.66
C LEU A 182 11.47 17.87 -2.84
N ALA A 183 11.16 18.64 -3.89
CA ALA A 183 9.80 19.07 -4.18
C ALA A 183 8.89 17.89 -4.54
N ALA A 184 9.38 16.93 -5.34
CA ALA A 184 8.65 15.70 -5.68
C ALA A 184 8.42 14.80 -4.45
N GLN A 185 9.38 14.75 -3.50
CA GLN A 185 9.18 14.02 -2.24
C GLN A 185 8.17 14.70 -1.31
N LEU A 186 8.19 16.03 -1.21
CA LEU A 186 7.28 16.80 -0.37
C LEU A 186 5.87 16.88 -0.95
N ILE A 187 5.77 16.92 -2.28
CA ILE A 187 4.54 17.02 -3.04
C ILE A 187 4.59 15.90 -4.09
N PRO A 188 4.35 14.64 -3.68
CA PRO A 188 4.30 13.53 -4.63
C PRO A 188 3.25 13.78 -5.71
N GLU A 189 3.38 13.13 -6.85
CA GLU A 189 2.44 13.31 -7.98
C GLU A 189 0.99 13.01 -7.57
N SER A 190 0.80 12.08 -6.62
CA SER A 190 -0.48 11.75 -6.00
C SER A 190 -0.91 12.70 -4.88
N ALA A 191 -0.17 13.79 -4.61
CA ALA A 191 -0.49 14.73 -3.55
C ALA A 191 -1.80 15.46 -3.83
N LYS A 192 -2.14 15.73 -5.09
CA LYS A 192 -3.43 16.33 -5.44
C LYS A 192 -4.57 15.37 -5.14
N GLU A 193 -4.40 14.10 -5.45
CA GLU A 193 -5.33 13.01 -5.17
C GLU A 193 -5.44 12.76 -3.66
N SER A 194 -4.32 12.84 -2.94
CA SER A 194 -4.26 12.72 -1.47
C SER A 194 -4.94 13.91 -0.78
N LEU A 195 -4.73 15.13 -1.29
CA LEU A 195 -5.42 16.33 -0.81
C LEU A 195 -6.91 16.31 -1.18
N ASN A 196 -7.28 15.81 -2.36
CA ASN A 196 -8.67 15.61 -2.76
C ASN A 196 -9.37 14.59 -1.86
N THR A 197 -8.75 13.45 -1.57
CA THR A 197 -9.31 12.46 -0.64
C THR A 197 -9.48 13.02 0.78
N LEU A 198 -8.51 13.79 1.28
CA LEU A 198 -8.66 14.53 2.54
C LEU A 198 -9.82 15.54 2.50
N ALA A 199 -9.96 16.28 1.40
CA ALA A 199 -11.06 17.24 1.20
C ALA A 199 -12.42 16.53 1.09
N GLU A 200 -12.48 15.39 0.40
CA GLU A 200 -13.67 14.54 0.27
C GLU A 200 -14.09 13.97 1.62
N ILE A 201 -13.15 13.47 2.42
CA ILE A 201 -13.41 13.01 3.79
C ILE A 201 -13.92 14.18 4.64
N ALA A 202 -13.29 15.35 4.55
CA ALA A 202 -13.74 16.54 5.29
C ALA A 202 -15.14 17.03 4.87
N ALA A 203 -15.47 16.96 3.58
CA ALA A 203 -16.79 17.29 3.05
C ALA A 203 -17.85 16.26 3.47
N TRP A 204 -17.48 14.98 3.51
CA TRP A 204 -18.36 13.91 3.98
C TRP A 204 -18.69 14.07 5.47
N ILE A 205 -17.68 14.32 6.31
CA ILE A 205 -17.86 14.58 7.75
C ILE A 205 -18.77 15.81 7.98
N GLN A 206 -18.61 16.87 7.18
CA GLN A 206 -19.44 18.08 7.30
C GLN A 206 -20.88 17.88 6.86
N SER A 207 -21.13 17.02 5.86
CA SER A 207 -22.50 16.73 5.39
C SER A 207 -23.22 15.68 6.22
N HIS A 208 -22.49 14.92 7.06
CA HIS A 208 -23.02 13.87 7.93
C HIS A 208 -22.59 14.04 9.40
N PRO A 209 -22.75 15.23 10.02
CA PRO A 209 -22.23 15.48 11.37
C PRO A 209 -22.92 14.62 12.44
N ASP A 210 -24.19 14.28 12.22
CA ASP A 210 -25.04 13.65 13.23
C ASP A 210 -25.37 12.19 12.90
N ASP A 211 -24.93 11.63 11.77
CA ASP A 211 -25.31 10.29 11.30
C ASP A 211 -25.07 9.20 12.34
N ALA A 212 -23.90 9.22 12.99
CA ALA A 212 -23.59 8.27 14.06
C ALA A 212 -24.53 8.45 15.27
N SER A 213 -24.90 9.69 15.60
CA SER A 213 -25.83 9.99 16.69
C SER A 213 -27.27 9.57 16.32
N ALA A 214 -27.69 9.77 15.07
CA ALA A 214 -29.00 9.39 14.56
C ALA A 214 -29.16 7.86 14.53
N MET A 215 -28.11 7.14 14.10
CA MET A 215 -28.07 5.68 14.17
C MET A 215 -28.18 5.17 15.61
N ASN A 216 -27.44 5.78 16.55
CA ASN A 216 -27.52 5.42 17.97
C ASN A 216 -28.91 5.69 18.58
N GLN A 217 -29.56 6.78 18.18
CA GLN A 217 -30.93 7.08 18.57
C GLN A 217 -31.92 6.05 18.01
N ALA A 218 -31.80 5.68 16.73
CA ALA A 218 -32.63 4.65 16.12
C ALA A 218 -32.47 3.28 16.79
N ILE A 219 -31.23 2.88 17.12
CA ILE A 219 -30.95 1.65 17.88
C ILE A 219 -31.61 1.70 19.27
N THR A 220 -31.54 2.85 19.94
CA THR A 220 -32.16 3.04 21.27
C THR A 220 -33.69 2.96 21.18
N ALA A 221 -34.29 3.57 20.16
CA ALA A 221 -35.73 3.48 19.92
C ALA A 221 -36.20 2.04 19.67
N LEU A 222 -35.46 1.28 18.86
CA LEU A 222 -35.74 -0.15 18.62
C LEU A 222 -35.62 -0.98 19.91
N LYS A 223 -34.59 -0.73 20.73
CA LYS A 223 -34.43 -1.39 22.04
C LYS A 223 -35.62 -1.11 22.96
N ASN A 224 -36.10 0.13 23.02
CA ASN A 224 -37.25 0.49 23.84
C ASN A 224 -38.56 -0.17 23.36
N LEU A 225 -38.77 -0.27 22.04
CA LEU A 225 -39.97 -0.88 21.47
C LEU A 225 -40.01 -2.39 21.71
N VAL A 226 -38.87 -3.07 21.59
CA VAL A 226 -38.76 -4.52 21.77
C VAL A 226 -38.75 -4.90 23.26
N GLY A 227 -38.26 -4.01 24.13
CA GLY A 227 -38.21 -4.22 25.58
C GLY A 227 -37.32 -5.41 26.00
N THR A 228 -37.56 -5.92 27.20
CA THR A 228 -36.98 -7.17 27.70
C THR A 228 -38.08 -8.19 27.92
N LEU A 229 -37.72 -9.47 27.86
CA LEU A 229 -38.62 -10.54 28.27
C LEU A 229 -38.95 -10.41 29.76
N PRO A 230 -40.21 -10.66 30.16
CA PRO A 230 -40.60 -10.59 31.57
C PRO A 230 -39.92 -11.68 32.40
N GLU A 231 -39.71 -11.37 33.69
CA GLU A 231 -39.03 -12.27 34.64
C GLU A 231 -39.82 -13.57 34.81
N GLY A 232 -39.15 -14.72 34.60
CA GLY A 232 -39.76 -16.05 34.63
C GLY A 232 -40.22 -16.59 33.27
N ALA A 233 -40.07 -15.84 32.18
CA ALA A 233 -40.26 -16.37 30.83
C ALA A 233 -39.24 -17.49 30.54
N VAL A 234 -39.72 -18.61 29.97
CA VAL A 234 -38.85 -19.74 29.59
C VAL A 234 -38.23 -19.52 28.21
N SER A 235 -38.89 -18.73 27.37
CA SER A 235 -38.48 -18.44 26.00
C SER A 235 -37.31 -17.46 25.90
N ASP A 236 -36.31 -17.73 25.05
CA ASP A 236 -35.14 -16.85 24.84
C ASP A 236 -35.35 -15.71 23.82
N THR A 237 -36.46 -15.70 23.09
CA THR A 237 -36.78 -14.67 22.09
C THR A 237 -38.19 -14.13 22.27
N VAL A 238 -38.43 -12.88 21.87
CA VAL A 238 -39.77 -12.25 21.93
C VAL A 238 -40.81 -13.07 21.16
N VAL A 239 -40.45 -13.62 19.99
CA VAL A 239 -41.35 -14.46 19.19
C VAL A 239 -41.71 -15.74 19.92
N ALA A 240 -40.73 -16.41 20.54
CA ALA A 240 -40.98 -17.60 21.33
C ALA A 240 -41.85 -17.29 22.57
N TYR A 241 -41.61 -16.15 23.24
CA TYR A 241 -42.43 -15.74 24.40
C TYR A 241 -43.88 -15.43 24.02
N ILE A 242 -44.12 -14.77 22.89
CA ILE A 242 -45.50 -14.56 22.40
C ILE A 242 -46.20 -15.90 22.21
N LYS A 243 -45.49 -16.89 21.65
CA LYS A 243 -46.03 -18.25 21.50
C LYS A 243 -46.33 -18.89 22.85
N GLU A 244 -45.38 -18.84 23.79
CA GLU A 244 -45.54 -19.36 25.16
C GLU A 244 -46.76 -18.76 25.87
N TYR A 245 -46.89 -17.42 25.86
CA TYR A 245 -48.01 -16.72 26.47
C TYR A 245 -49.34 -17.07 25.80
N THR A 246 -49.36 -17.17 24.46
CA THR A 246 -50.58 -17.50 23.69
C THR A 246 -51.03 -18.93 23.97
N ASP A 247 -50.12 -19.89 23.96
CA ASP A 247 -50.42 -21.29 24.28
C ASP A 247 -50.92 -21.43 25.73
N GLY A 248 -50.27 -20.73 26.66
CA GLY A 248 -50.70 -20.65 28.06
C GLY A 248 -52.10 -20.05 28.22
N ALA A 249 -52.42 -18.98 27.51
CA ALA A 249 -53.74 -18.35 27.53
C ALA A 249 -54.82 -19.25 26.91
N ILE A 250 -54.53 -19.94 25.80
CA ILE A 250 -55.45 -20.91 25.18
C ILE A 250 -55.81 -22.03 26.15
N ALA A 251 -54.80 -22.56 26.86
CA ALA A 251 -54.99 -23.58 27.88
C ALA A 251 -55.79 -23.05 29.08
N ALA A 252 -55.43 -21.89 29.62
CA ALA A 252 -56.07 -21.31 30.81
C ALA A 252 -57.55 -20.94 30.58
N LEU A 253 -57.88 -20.47 29.37
CA LEU A 253 -59.25 -20.09 28.99
C LEU A 253 -60.06 -21.27 28.46
N ASN A 254 -59.49 -22.48 28.42
CA ASN A 254 -60.11 -23.69 27.87
C ASN A 254 -60.73 -23.44 26.47
N ILE A 255 -60.11 -22.58 25.66
CA ILE A 255 -60.62 -22.22 24.31
C ILE A 255 -60.60 -23.45 23.38
N GLY A 256 -59.75 -24.45 23.67
CA GLY A 256 -59.74 -25.73 22.97
C GLY A 256 -60.86 -26.71 23.39
N ASP A 257 -61.57 -26.43 24.49
CA ASP A 257 -62.54 -27.34 25.11
C ASP A 257 -64.00 -26.98 24.83
N TYR A 258 -64.28 -26.02 23.94
CA TYR A 258 -65.64 -25.86 23.43
C TYR A 258 -66.11 -27.21 22.86
N ALA A 259 -67.30 -27.66 23.31
CA ALA A 259 -67.90 -28.91 22.87
C ALA A 259 -67.73 -29.05 21.36
N LYS A 260 -67.08 -30.13 20.90
CA LYS A 260 -66.85 -30.30 19.47
C LYS A 260 -68.22 -30.23 18.78
N ALA A 261 -68.27 -29.73 17.55
CA ALA A 261 -69.53 -29.72 16.79
C ALA A 261 -70.22 -31.09 16.81
N ALA A 262 -69.44 -32.18 16.90
CA ALA A 262 -69.91 -33.55 17.11
C ALA A 262 -70.64 -33.77 18.45
N ASP A 263 -70.12 -33.25 19.57
CA ASP A 263 -70.72 -33.40 20.90
C ASP A 263 -72.04 -32.60 21.02
N LEU A 264 -72.05 -31.38 20.48
CA LEU A 264 -73.27 -30.57 20.40
C LEU A 264 -74.32 -31.25 19.51
N THR A 265 -73.91 -31.79 18.36
CA THR A 265 -74.77 -32.55 17.45
C THR A 265 -75.35 -33.79 18.15
N ALA A 266 -74.54 -34.52 18.92
CA ALA A 266 -74.97 -35.69 19.68
C ALA A 266 -75.99 -35.32 20.77
N ALA A 267 -75.78 -34.20 21.49
CA ALA A 267 -76.71 -33.69 22.49
C ALA A 267 -78.05 -33.27 21.85
N ILE A 268 -78.01 -32.53 20.74
CA ILE A 268 -79.20 -32.16 19.95
C ILE A 268 -79.97 -33.41 19.52
N GLY A 269 -79.29 -34.46 19.06
CA GLY A 269 -79.92 -35.72 18.68
C GLY A 269 -80.64 -36.43 19.83
N ARG A 270 -80.06 -36.44 21.04
CA ARG A 270 -80.69 -37.00 22.24
C ARG A 270 -81.94 -36.22 22.65
N ILE A 271 -81.88 -34.89 22.58
CA ILE A 271 -83.02 -34.01 22.88
C ILE A 271 -84.17 -34.28 21.91
N ALA A 272 -83.89 -34.31 20.60
CA ALA A 272 -84.91 -34.58 19.58
C ALA A 272 -85.57 -35.95 19.76
N ALA A 273 -84.82 -36.97 20.22
CA ALA A 273 -85.38 -38.28 20.54
C ALA A 273 -86.32 -38.23 21.75
N LEU A 274 -85.93 -37.52 22.82
CA LEU A 274 -86.76 -37.33 24.02
C LEU A 274 -88.04 -36.54 23.71
N GLU A 275 -87.97 -35.51 22.87
CA GLU A 275 -89.13 -34.71 22.47
C GLU A 275 -90.16 -35.50 21.65
N LYS A 276 -89.72 -36.53 20.91
CA LYS A 276 -90.60 -37.40 20.13
C LYS A 276 -91.29 -38.46 20.99
N ASP A 277 -90.73 -38.83 22.14
CA ASP A 277 -91.26 -39.83 23.06
C ASP A 277 -92.39 -39.25 23.94
N THR A 278 -93.41 -38.68 23.30
CA THR A 278 -94.68 -38.37 23.98
C THR A 278 -95.43 -39.68 24.22
N HIS A 279 -95.55 -40.06 25.48
CA HIS A 279 -96.18 -41.31 25.91
C HIS A 279 -97.58 -41.47 25.33
N THR A 280 -97.82 -42.60 24.66
CA THR A 280 -99.15 -43.01 24.22
C THR A 280 -99.77 -43.90 25.28
N HIS A 281 -101.02 -43.64 25.65
CA HIS A 281 -101.80 -44.54 26.51
C HIS A 281 -102.81 -45.29 25.64
N ALA A 282 -103.00 -46.59 25.92
CA ALA A 282 -103.95 -47.43 25.20
C ALA A 282 -105.37 -46.83 25.17
N ASN A 283 -105.78 -46.14 26.24
CA ASN A 283 -107.12 -45.57 26.39
C ASN A 283 -107.24 -44.10 25.94
N LYS A 284 -106.25 -43.57 25.22
CA LYS A 284 -106.25 -42.15 24.81
C LYS A 284 -107.50 -41.78 24.02
N ALA A 285 -107.93 -42.63 23.08
CA ALA A 285 -109.14 -42.39 22.29
C ALA A 285 -110.43 -42.32 23.14
N LEU A 286 -110.49 -43.04 24.27
CA LEU A 286 -111.63 -43.02 25.17
C LEU A 286 -111.63 -41.75 26.04
N LEU A 287 -110.46 -41.36 26.56
CA LEU A 287 -110.33 -40.11 27.33
C LEU A 287 -110.62 -38.88 26.47
N ASP A 288 -110.18 -38.87 25.22
CA ASP A 288 -110.45 -37.78 24.28
C ASP A 288 -111.97 -37.62 23.98
N THR A 289 -112.81 -38.65 24.22
CA THR A 289 -114.29 -38.59 24.06
C THR A 289 -115.06 -38.15 25.31
N TYR A 290 -114.40 -37.99 26.45
CA TYR A 290 -115.04 -37.57 27.70
C TYR A 290 -115.08 -36.04 27.79
N ASP A 291 -116.22 -35.45 27.42
CA ASP A 291 -116.45 -33.99 27.34
C ASP A 291 -117.04 -33.38 28.63
N GLN A 292 -117.19 -34.18 29.70
CA GLN A 292 -117.76 -33.70 30.95
C GLN A 292 -116.84 -32.66 31.59
N THR A 293 -117.35 -31.45 31.75
CA THR A 293 -116.66 -30.38 32.46
C THR A 293 -116.82 -30.53 33.97
N ASN A 294 -115.94 -29.88 34.74
CA ASN A 294 -116.12 -29.75 36.18
C ASN A 294 -117.47 -29.12 36.55
N GLU A 295 -118.06 -28.28 35.68
CA GLU A 295 -119.42 -27.77 35.86
C GLU A 295 -120.48 -28.86 35.74
N ASN A 296 -120.38 -29.77 34.76
CA ASN A 296 -121.32 -30.88 34.61
C ASN A 296 -121.31 -31.80 35.83
N LEU A 297 -120.12 -32.10 36.37
CA LEU A 297 -119.97 -32.89 37.58
C LEU A 297 -120.56 -32.17 38.81
N LYS A 298 -120.32 -30.87 38.93
CA LYS A 298 -120.84 -30.04 40.02
C LYS A 298 -122.38 -29.94 39.98
N ASP A 299 -122.97 -29.79 38.81
CA ASP A 299 -124.43 -29.75 38.60
C ASP A 299 -125.11 -31.08 38.96
N ALA A 300 -124.52 -32.22 38.55
CA ALA A 300 -125.06 -33.54 38.88
C ALA A 300 -125.07 -33.80 40.42
N VAL A 301 -124.05 -33.34 41.14
CA VAL A 301 -123.99 -33.45 42.60
C VAL A 301 -125.05 -32.56 43.26
N ALA A 302 -125.29 -31.35 42.77
CA ALA A 302 -126.27 -30.43 43.34
C ALA A 302 -127.73 -30.92 43.20
N LYS A 303 -128.08 -31.56 42.07
CA LYS A 303 -129.47 -32.04 41.82
C LYS A 303 -129.89 -33.26 42.64
N LYS A 304 -128.96 -33.97 43.31
CA LYS A 304 -129.27 -35.20 44.06
C LYS A 304 -130.09 -34.99 45.35
N HIS A 305 -130.24 -33.75 45.82
CA HIS A 305 -130.89 -33.42 47.10
C HIS A 305 -131.97 -32.32 47.00
N SER A 306 -132.78 -32.33 45.93
CA SER A 306 -133.95 -31.46 45.81
C SER A 306 -135.20 -32.24 45.43
N HIS A 307 -136.28 -32.04 46.19
CA HIS A 307 -137.62 -32.53 45.88
C HIS A 307 -138.64 -31.40 46.09
N ALA A 308 -139.68 -31.37 45.27
CA ALA A 308 -140.65 -30.28 45.23
C ALA A 308 -141.36 -30.01 46.59
N ASN A 309 -141.47 -31.02 47.43
CA ASN A 309 -142.27 -30.98 48.66
C ASN A 309 -141.44 -30.56 49.90
N LYS A 310 -140.15 -30.24 49.72
CA LYS A 310 -139.23 -29.94 50.83
C LYS A 310 -139.75 -28.82 51.73
N THR A 311 -140.24 -27.74 51.14
CA THR A 311 -140.75 -26.56 51.88
C THR A 311 -141.95 -26.89 52.78
N GLU A 312 -142.75 -27.89 52.43
CA GLU A 312 -143.93 -28.26 53.22
C GLU A 312 -143.58 -29.18 54.39
N LEU A 313 -142.60 -30.08 54.20
CA LEU A 313 -142.12 -30.95 55.29
C LEU A 313 -141.37 -30.17 56.37
N ASP A 314 -140.65 -29.11 56.01
CA ASP A 314 -139.91 -28.28 56.97
C ASP A 314 -140.87 -27.59 57.99
N LYS A 315 -142.14 -27.32 57.63
CA LYS A 315 -143.15 -26.70 58.52
C LYS A 315 -143.54 -27.55 59.73
N ILE A 316 -143.47 -28.88 59.63
CA ILE A 316 -143.77 -29.79 60.74
C ILE A 316 -142.72 -29.65 61.84
N VAL A 317 -141.47 -29.40 61.45
CA VAL A 317 -140.33 -29.24 62.38
C VAL A 317 -140.35 -27.85 63.03
N GLU A 318 -140.83 -26.82 62.34
CA GLU A 318 -140.74 -25.40 62.78
C GLU A 318 -141.91 -24.88 63.63
N GLY A 319 -142.92 -25.69 63.98
CA GLY A 319 -143.83 -25.31 65.08
C GLY A 319 -145.32 -25.60 64.89
N ASP A 320 -145.76 -26.21 63.78
CA ASP A 320 -147.17 -26.59 63.65
C ASP A 320 -147.58 -27.65 64.70
N LYS A 321 -146.65 -28.51 65.14
CA LYS A 321 -146.86 -29.41 66.29
C LYS A 321 -147.19 -28.64 67.58
N ALA A 322 -146.49 -27.53 67.84
CA ALA A 322 -146.71 -26.72 69.04
C ALA A 322 -148.08 -26.01 69.03
N LYS A 323 -148.57 -25.61 67.85
CA LYS A 323 -149.92 -25.04 67.69
C LYS A 323 -151.02 -26.07 67.98
N TRP A 324 -150.84 -27.31 67.54
CA TRP A 324 -151.79 -28.39 67.83
C TRP A 324 -151.80 -28.78 69.32
N ASP A 325 -150.63 -28.90 69.93
CA ASP A 325 -150.50 -29.19 71.36
C ASP A 325 -151.15 -28.08 72.23
N ALA A 326 -151.00 -26.80 71.84
CA ALA A 326 -151.61 -25.66 72.54
C ALA A 326 -153.14 -25.58 72.38
N ALA A 327 -153.69 -25.99 71.24
CA ALA A 327 -155.13 -26.01 71.01
C ALA A 327 -155.84 -27.08 71.86
N ALA A 328 -155.19 -28.24 72.08
CA ALA A 328 -155.73 -29.32 72.89
C ALA A 328 -155.83 -28.94 74.40
N ALA A 329 -154.92 -28.12 74.93
CA ALA A 329 -154.91 -27.71 76.32
C ALA A 329 -156.01 -26.68 76.69
N LYS A 330 -156.51 -25.89 75.72
CA LYS A 330 -157.48 -24.81 75.97
C LYS A 330 -158.94 -25.27 76.14
N ALA A 331 -159.26 -26.53 75.86
CA ALA A 331 -160.62 -27.05 75.93
C ALA A 331 -161.14 -27.35 77.36
N HIS A 332 -160.28 -27.28 78.39
CA HIS A 332 -160.57 -27.76 79.75
C HIS A 332 -160.55 -26.69 80.87
N GLU A 333 -160.79 -25.41 80.56
CA GLU A 333 -161.01 -24.36 81.57
C GLU A 333 -162.40 -23.72 81.44
N HIS A 334 -163.16 -23.70 82.54
CA HIS A 334 -164.41 -22.96 82.66
C HIS A 334 -164.40 -22.13 83.94
N ALA A 335 -164.93 -20.90 83.87
CA ALA A 335 -164.86 -19.89 84.93
C ALA A 335 -165.45 -20.31 86.28
N ASN A 336 -166.31 -21.33 86.28
CA ASN A 336 -167.06 -21.78 87.47
C ASN A 336 -166.39 -22.97 88.18
N LYS A 337 -165.25 -23.45 87.69
CA LYS A 337 -164.53 -24.61 88.25
C LYS A 337 -164.18 -24.41 89.73
N THR A 338 -163.74 -23.22 90.11
CA THR A 338 -163.34 -22.88 91.47
C THR A 338 -164.49 -22.92 92.48
N GLU A 339 -165.75 -22.71 92.04
CA GLU A 339 -166.92 -22.82 92.94
C GLU A 339 -167.46 -24.25 93.06
N LEU A 340 -167.35 -25.06 92.01
CA LEU A 340 -167.72 -26.48 92.06
C LEU A 340 -166.76 -27.30 92.95
N ASP A 341 -165.48 -26.92 93.01
CA ASP A 341 -164.49 -27.60 93.86
C ASP A 341 -164.74 -27.34 95.38
N LYS A 342 -165.52 -26.32 95.78
CA LYS A 342 -165.83 -26.04 97.20
C LYS A 342 -166.87 -26.99 97.83
N ILE A 343 -167.63 -27.71 97.01
CA ILE A 343 -168.62 -28.70 97.48
C ILE A 343 -167.92 -29.96 98.07
N ALA A 344 -166.61 -30.15 97.84
CA ALA A 344 -165.90 -31.37 98.20
C ALA A 344 -165.30 -31.44 99.62
N GLU A 345 -165.11 -30.34 100.35
CA GLU A 345 -164.38 -30.38 101.65
C GLU A 345 -165.09 -29.75 102.87
N GLY A 346 -166.06 -28.84 102.70
CA GLY A 346 -166.68 -28.12 103.83
C GLY A 346 -168.09 -28.57 104.20
N ASP A 347 -169.00 -28.55 103.23
CA ASP A 347 -170.45 -28.65 103.52
C ASP A 347 -170.92 -30.08 103.83
N LYS A 348 -170.20 -31.10 103.32
CA LYS A 348 -170.49 -32.51 103.64
C LYS A 348 -170.24 -32.83 105.12
N ALA A 349 -169.21 -32.24 105.73
CA ALA A 349 -168.90 -32.44 107.14
C ALA A 349 -169.96 -31.81 108.08
N ASN A 350 -170.50 -30.65 107.70
CA ASN A 350 -171.60 -30.02 108.43
C ASN A 350 -172.91 -30.81 108.33
N LEU A 351 -173.21 -31.39 107.16
CA LEU A 351 -174.39 -32.22 106.96
C LEU A 351 -174.30 -33.52 107.78
N ASP A 352 -173.12 -34.17 107.78
CA ASP A 352 -172.87 -35.39 108.56
C ASP A 352 -172.89 -35.11 110.09
N ALA A 353 -172.48 -33.92 110.54
CA ALA A 353 -172.53 -33.51 111.95
C ALA A 353 -173.95 -33.24 112.48
N VAL A 354 -174.85 -32.66 111.66
CA VAL A 354 -176.25 -32.46 112.06
C VAL A 354 -177.01 -33.78 112.11
N VAL A 355 -176.75 -34.69 111.16
CA VAL A 355 -177.30 -36.06 111.17
C VAL A 355 -176.89 -36.81 112.44
N ALA A 356 -175.67 -36.60 112.95
CA ALA A 356 -175.21 -37.18 114.21
C ALA A 356 -175.86 -36.55 115.47
N ALA A 357 -176.21 -35.26 115.44
CA ALA A 357 -176.92 -34.61 116.55
C ALA A 357 -178.37 -35.12 116.70
N LEU A 358 -179.00 -35.55 115.60
CA LEU A 358 -180.28 -36.26 115.61
C LEU A 358 -180.23 -37.66 116.27
N THR A 359 -179.06 -38.20 116.61
CA THR A 359 -178.92 -39.62 117.02
C THR A 359 -178.65 -39.89 118.51
N VAL A 360 -178.36 -38.90 119.39
CA VAL A 360 -177.85 -39.19 120.77
C VAL A 360 -178.71 -38.68 121.94
N GLY A 361 -179.72 -37.82 121.76
CA GLY A 361 -180.31 -37.09 122.91
C GLY A 361 -181.83 -37.15 123.11
N THR A 362 -182.33 -38.26 123.67
CA THR A 362 -183.44 -38.38 124.66
C THR A 362 -184.82 -37.73 124.42
N PHE A 363 -185.80 -38.64 124.34
CA PHE A 363 -187.23 -38.62 124.76
C PHE A 363 -188.22 -37.63 124.15
#